data_AF-A0A3D5AH76-F1
#
_entry.id   AF-A0A3D5AH76-F1
#
_cell.length_a   1.000
_cell.length_b   1.000
_cell.length_c   1.000
_cell.angle_alpha   90.00
_cell.angle_beta   90.00
_cell.angle_gamma   90.00
#
_symmetry.space_group_name_H-M   'P 1'
#
loop_
_entity.id
_entity.type
_entity.pdbx_description
1 polymer ?
#
loop_
_entity_poly.entity_id
_entity_poly.type
_entity_poly.pdbx_seq_one_letter_code
_entity_poly.pdbx_strand_id
1 'polypeptide(L)' 'MLVVSEYESDARVRRQAESLVERGDEVTVVALHTDGRPDVETVDGVRVIHLPTQKYRGESSLAYIKLYGGFAARAAAR' A
#
# COMPACT_ATOMS: atom_id res chain seq x y z
N MET A 1 -7.57 3.40 2.00
CA MET A 1 -6.47 3.45 2.99
C MET A 1 -5.15 3.69 2.25
N LEU A 2 -4.23 4.46 2.84
CA LEU A 2 -2.89 4.72 2.28
C LEU A 2 -1.83 4.14 3.21
N VAL A 3 -0.92 3.32 2.68
CA VAL A 3 0.08 2.62 3.51
C VAL A 3 1.43 2.57 2.82
N VAL A 4 2.48 3.02 3.51
CA VAL A 4 3.88 2.93 3.04
C VAL A 4 4.51 1.60 3.49
N SER A 5 3.87 0.50 3.09
CA SER A 5 4.35 -0.88 3.23
C SER A 5 3.80 -1.72 2.09
N GLU A 6 4.33 -2.93 1.89
CA GLU A 6 3.64 -3.93 1.07
C GLU A 6 2.35 -4.36 1.82
N TYR A 7 1.25 -4.58 1.09
CA TYR A 7 -0.02 -4.96 1.73
C TYR A 7 0.03 -6.38 2.29
N GLU A 8 0.65 -7.30 1.55
CA GLU A 8 0.67 -8.73 1.84
C GLU A 8 1.45 -9.04 3.13
N SER A 9 2.46 -8.23 3.44
CA SER A 9 3.37 -8.42 4.58
C SER A 9 2.92 -7.66 5.84
N ASP A 10 2.04 -6.65 5.73
CA ASP A 10 1.54 -5.90 6.89
C ASP A 10 0.23 -6.49 7.44
N ALA A 11 0.38 -7.45 8.37
CA ALA A 11 -0.74 -8.13 9.02
C ALA A 11 -1.69 -7.19 9.80
N ARG A 12 -1.26 -5.97 10.18
CA ARG A 12 -2.14 -5.02 10.87
C ARG A 12 -3.06 -4.33 9.86
N VAL A 13 -2.49 -3.88 8.74
CA VAL A 13 -3.23 -3.22 7.66
C VAL A 13 -4.24 -4.18 7.04
N ARG A 14 -3.82 -5.43 6.80
CA ARG A 14 -4.71 -6.49 6.30
C ARG A 14 -5.93 -6.68 7.18
N ARG A 15 -5.72 -6.97 8.48
CA ARG A 15 -6.81 -7.15 9.44
C ARG A 15 -7.75 -5.94 9.48
N GLN A 16 -7.21 -4.73 9.41
CA GLN A 16 -8.04 -3.52 9.39
C GLN A 16 -8.85 -3.39 8.09
N ALA A 17 -8.25 -3.65 6.93
CA ALA A 17 -8.94 -3.54 5.65
C ALA A 17 -9.98 -4.65 5.46
N GLU A 18 -9.61 -5.89 5.77
CA GLU A 18 -10.46 -7.08 5.66
C GLU A 18 -11.67 -6.97 6.62
N SER A 19 -11.49 -6.51 7.86
CA SER A 19 -12.63 -6.30 8.78
C SER A 19 -13.63 -5.22 8.32
N LEU A 20 -13.16 -4.19 7.59
CA LEU A 20 -14.04 -3.19 6.99
C LEU A 20 -14.82 -3.79 5.81
N VAL A 21 -14.17 -4.63 4.99
CA VAL A 21 -14.84 -5.39 3.93
C VAL A 21 -15.89 -6.34 4.50
N GLU A 22 -15.59 -7.06 5.59
CA GLU A 22 -16.54 -7.94 6.27
C GLU A 22 -17.77 -7.19 6.80
N ARG A 23 -17.61 -5.92 7.18
CA ARG A 23 -18.72 -5.03 7.57
C ARG A 23 -19.58 -4.59 6.37
N GLY A 24 -19.11 -4.82 5.15
CA GLY A 24 -19.77 -4.44 3.90
C GLY A 24 -19.24 -3.16 3.27
N ASP A 25 -18.11 -2.61 3.74
CA ASP A 25 -17.49 -1.45 3.12
C ASP A 25 -16.70 -1.81 1.87
N GLU A 26 -16.73 -0.93 0.86
CA GLU A 26 -15.78 -1.01 -0.25
C GLU A 26 -14.44 -0.40 0.16
N VAL A 27 -13.40 -1.25 0.24
CA VAL A 27 -12.08 -0.82 0.71
C VAL A 27 -11.07 -0.90 -0.44
N THR A 28 -10.43 0.23 -0.73
CA THR A 28 -9.23 0.29 -1.56
C THR A 28 -8.01 0.60 -0.69
N VAL A 29 -6.93 -0.16 -0.83
CA VAL A 29 -5.63 0.06 -0.19
C VAL A 29 -4.60 0.42 -1.26
N VAL A 30 -3.93 1.56 -1.11
CA VAL A 30 -2.78 1.92 -1.91
C VAL A 30 -1.52 1.59 -1.12
N ALA A 31 -0.67 0.73 -1.68
CA ALA A 31 0.47 0.12 -1.02
C ALA A 31 1.75 0.23 -1.85
N LEU A 32 2.90 -0.12 -1.27
CA LEU A 32 4.16 -0.24 -1.99
C LEU A 32 4.12 -1.41 -2.99
N HIS A 33 5.10 -1.44 -3.87
CA HIS A 33 5.28 -2.54 -4.81
C HIS A 33 5.56 -3.85 -4.07
N THR A 34 4.98 -4.94 -4.57
CA THR A 34 5.27 -6.29 -4.11
C THR A 34 5.71 -7.13 -5.32
N ASP A 35 6.89 -7.73 -5.23
CA ASP A 35 7.46 -8.50 -6.34
C ASP A 35 6.55 -9.68 -6.70
N GLY A 36 6.30 -9.87 -8.00
CA GLY A 36 5.47 -10.96 -8.52
C GLY A 36 3.95 -10.73 -8.41
N ARG A 37 3.51 -9.54 -7.99
CA ARG A 37 2.10 -9.15 -7.90
C ARG A 37 1.73 -8.11 -8.98
N PRO A 38 0.50 -8.13 -9.48
CA PRO A 38 0.05 -7.15 -10.47
C PRO A 38 -0.14 -5.76 -9.82
N ASP A 39 -0.14 -4.69 -10.62
CA ASP A 39 -0.32 -3.31 -10.14
C ASP A 39 -1.66 -3.07 -9.43
N VAL A 40 -2.67 -3.85 -9.77
CA VAL A 40 -4.00 -3.83 -9.14
C VAL A 40 -4.50 -5.25 -9.00
N GLU A 41 -4.93 -5.63 -7.81
CA GLU A 41 -5.59 -6.90 -7.54
C GLU A 41 -6.62 -6.77 -6.42
N THR A 42 -7.47 -7.78 -6.27
CA THR A 42 -8.36 -7.92 -5.12
C THR A 42 -7.85 -9.05 -4.24
N VAL A 43 -7.60 -8.75 -2.97
CA VAL A 43 -7.14 -9.71 -1.96
C VAL A 43 -8.16 -9.73 -0.83
N ASP A 44 -8.80 -10.87 -0.60
CA ASP A 44 -9.81 -11.05 0.46
C ASP A 44 -10.91 -9.95 0.44
N GLY A 45 -11.34 -9.57 -0.77
CA GLY A 45 -12.34 -8.52 -1.01
C GLY A 45 -11.82 -7.08 -0.93
N VAL A 46 -10.56 -6.88 -0.51
CA VAL A 46 -9.90 -5.57 -0.51
C VAL A 46 -9.27 -5.31 -1.87
N ARG A 47 -9.58 -4.16 -2.48
CA ARG A 47 -8.91 -3.73 -3.73
C ARG A 47 -7.55 -3.13 -3.40
N VAL A 48 -6.47 -3.77 -3.82
CA VAL A 48 -5.09 -3.33 -3.57
C VAL A 48 -4.53 -2.68 -4.84
N ILE A 49 -3.88 -1.53 -4.69
CA ILE A 49 -3.13 -0.85 -5.75
C ILE A 49 -1.66 -0.80 -5.34
N HIS A 50 -0.81 -1.57 -6.00
CA HIS A 50 0.63 -1.56 -5.80
C HIS A 50 1.25 -0.43 -6.63
N LEU A 51 1.77 0.59 -5.94
CA LEU A 51 2.51 1.64 -6.61
C LEU A 51 3.94 1.16 -6.91
N PRO A 52 4.55 1.60 -8.03
CA PRO A 52 5.94 1.26 -8.39
C PRO A 52 6.92 2.05 -7.50
N THR A 53 6.89 1.76 -6.20
CA THR A 53 7.68 2.39 -5.15
C THR A 53 8.07 1.30 -4.18
N GLN A 54 9.38 1.12 -3.99
CA GLN A 54 9.93 0.14 -3.06
C GLN A 54 10.32 0.81 -1.73
N LYS A 55 10.32 0.02 -0.66
CA LYS A 55 10.67 0.50 0.67
C LYS A 55 12.17 0.81 0.75
N TYR A 56 12.50 2.02 1.19
CA TYR A 56 13.87 2.39 1.50
C TYR A 56 14.30 1.79 2.86
N ARG A 57 15.48 1.15 2.92
CA ARG A 57 16.01 0.46 4.12
C ARG A 57 17.34 1.04 4.64
N GLY A 58 17.80 2.18 4.14
CA GLY A 58 19.04 2.82 4.60
C GLY A 58 18.83 3.95 5.62
N GLU A 59 19.91 4.59 6.04
CA GLU A 59 19.91 5.63 7.09
C GLU A 59 19.73 7.07 6.56
N SER A 60 19.56 7.26 5.24
CA SER A 60 19.42 8.61 4.68
C SER A 60 18.05 9.23 4.96
N SER A 61 18.04 10.33 5.72
CA SER A 61 16.82 11.12 5.97
C SER A 61 16.23 11.71 4.68
N LEU A 62 17.08 12.14 3.74
CA LEU A 62 16.63 12.66 2.45
C LEU A 62 15.92 11.58 1.62
N ALA A 63 16.44 10.36 1.63
CA ALA A 63 15.80 9.23 0.94
C ALA A 63 14.45 8.88 1.56
N TYR A 64 14.31 9.04 2.88
CA TYR A 64 13.02 8.89 3.57
C TYR A 64 11.99 9.92 3.11
N ILE A 65 12.38 11.20 3.06
CA ILE A 65 11.51 12.28 2.55
C ILE A 65 11.09 12.00 1.10
N LYS A 66 12.04 11.56 0.25
CA LYS A 66 11.75 11.19 -1.14
C LYS A 66 10.80 10.00 -1.25
N LEU A 67 10.95 8.98 -0.39
CA LEU A 67 10.06 7.82 -0.35
C LEU A 67 8.63 8.26 -0.05
N TYR A 68 8.42 8.96 1.07
CA TYR A 68 7.07 9.37 1.48
C TYR A 68 6.46 10.40 0.53
N GLY A 69 7.23 11.41 0.12
CA GLY A 69 6.75 12.43 -0.82
C GLY A 69 6.43 11.84 -2.19
N GLY A 70 7.28 10.98 -2.72
CA GLY A 70 7.05 10.31 -4.00
C GLY A 70 5.88 9.32 -3.94
N PHE A 71 5.72 8.60 -2.84
CA PHE A 71 4.56 7.72 -2.61
C PHE A 71 3.27 8.53 -2.57
N ALA A 72 3.21 9.58 -1.75
CA ALA A 72 2.02 10.42 -1.60
C ALA A 72 1.61 11.08 -2.93
N ALA A 73 2.57 11.60 -3.71
CA ALA A 73 2.29 12.19 -5.02
C ALA A 73 1.71 11.17 -6.01
N ARG A 74 2.24 9.94 -6.05
CA ARG A 74 1.72 8.87 -6.91
C ARG A 74 0.34 8.40 -6.45
N ALA A 75 0.12 8.29 -5.14
CA ALA A 75 -1.16 7.90 -4.58
C ALA A 75 -2.27 8.92 -4.88
N ALA A 76 -1.94 10.22 -4.86
CA ALA A 76 -2.90 11.29 -5.20
C ALA A 76 -3.30 11.33 -6.68
N ALA A 77 -2.55 10.64 -7.56
CA ALA A 77 -2.81 10.58 -8.99
C ALA A 77 -3.63 9.35 -9.42
N ARG A 78 -4.18 8.59 -8.47
CA ARG A 78 -5.00 7.39 -8.70
C ARG A 78 -6.41 7.61 -8.22
#